data_AF-A0A7L4RBE8-F1
#
_entry.id   AF-A0A7L4RBE8-F1
#
_cell.length_a   1.000
_cell.length_b   1.000
_cell.length_c   1.000
_cell.angle_alpha   90.00
_cell.angle_beta   90.00
_cell.angle_gamma   90.00
#
_symmetry.space_group_name_H-M   'P 1'
#
loop_
_entity.id
_entity.type
_entity.pdbx_description
1 polymer ?
#
loop_
_entity_poly.entity_id
_entity_poly.type
_entity_poly.pdbx_seq_one_letter_code
_entity_poly.pdbx_strand_id
1 'polypeptide(L)'
;MGDEELEQARQKKLEAKQAQEQLKATLRMALDEQAYDRLMNVSVANSELYLTAARNILMAFKRMGRKLTDAEALAMLRAIREQSETKTTITFHKK
;
A
#
# COMPACT_ATOMS: atom_id res chain seq x y z
N MET A 1 19.49 -21.80 -23.52
CA MET A 1 18.68 -20.66 -23.07
C MET A 1 17.72 -21.17 -22.00
N GLY A 2 18.21 -21.48 -20.79
CA GLY A 2 17.38 -22.07 -19.73
C GLY A 2 17.84 -21.61 -18.35
N ASP A 3 19.15 -21.60 -18.11
CA ASP A 3 19.72 -21.22 -16.82
C ASP A 3 19.68 -19.70 -16.56
N GLU A 4 20.00 -18.86 -17.55
CA GLU A 4 20.01 -17.39 -17.38
C GLU A 4 18.62 -16.80 -17.09
N GLU A 5 17.56 -17.31 -17.72
CA GLU A 5 16.19 -16.84 -17.45
C GLU A 5 15.69 -17.28 -16.07
N LEU A 6 16.13 -18.46 -15.60
CA LEU A 6 15.85 -18.98 -14.27
C LEU A 6 16.55 -18.16 -13.18
N GLU A 7 17.82 -17.78 -13.40
CA GLU A 7 18.55 -16.90 -12.49
C GLU A 7 17.92 -15.50 -12.42
N GLN A 8 17.55 -14.91 -13.56
CA GLN A 8 16.88 -13.61 -13.58
C GLN A 8 15.51 -13.65 -12.88
N ALA A 9 14.72 -14.70 -13.08
CA ALA A 9 13.43 -14.86 -12.41
C ALA A 9 13.60 -15.05 -10.89
N ARG A 10 14.66 -15.76 -10.47
CA ARG A 10 14.99 -15.94 -9.05
C ARG A 10 15.44 -14.64 -8.40
N GLN A 11 16.27 -13.86 -9.09
CA GLN A 11 16.74 -12.56 -8.61
C GLN A 11 15.58 -11.59 -8.44
N LYS A 12 14.69 -11.46 -9.43
CA LYS A 12 13.49 -10.60 -9.34
C LYS A 12 12.58 -10.99 -8.18
N LYS A 13 12.40 -12.29 -7.92
CA LYS A 13 11.62 -12.78 -6.77
C LYS A 13 12.29 -12.42 -5.44
N LEU A 14 13.62 -12.47 -5.36
CA LEU A 14 14.36 -12.11 -4.16
C LEU A 14 14.23 -10.60 -3.88
N GLU A 15 14.40 -9.77 -4.90
CA GLU A 15 14.24 -8.31 -4.80
C GLU A 15 12.82 -7.92 -4.38
N ALA A 16 11.81 -8.55 -4.97
CA ALA A 16 10.42 -8.31 -4.60
C ALA A 16 10.13 -8.66 -3.13
N LYS A 17 10.71 -9.76 -2.62
CA LYS A 17 10.60 -10.13 -1.21
C LYS A 17 11.26 -9.10 -0.30
N GLN A 18 12.50 -8.69 -0.62
CA GLN A 18 13.22 -7.68 0.16
C GLN A 18 12.46 -6.35 0.19
N ALA A 19 11.93 -5.90 -0.95
CA ALA A 19 11.13 -4.69 -1.02
C ALA A 19 9.86 -4.79 -0.17
N GLN A 20 9.21 -5.96 -0.15
CA GLN A 20 8.02 -6.19 0.66
C GLN A 20 8.34 -6.18 2.16
N GLU A 21 9.47 -6.76 2.57
CA GLU A 21 9.92 -6.75 3.98
C GLU A 21 10.27 -5.33 4.43
N GLN A 22 10.99 -4.57 3.60
CA GLN A 22 11.29 -3.16 3.87
C GLN A 22 10.02 -2.32 4.01
N LEU A 23 9.03 -2.54 3.14
CA LEU A 23 7.73 -1.87 3.24
C LEU A 23 7.05 -2.21 4.58
N LYS A 24 6.99 -3.48 4.95
CA LYS A 24 6.40 -3.92 6.23
C LYS A 24 7.11 -3.33 7.45
N ALA A 25 8.44 -3.28 7.43
CA ALA A 25 9.23 -2.68 8.49
C ALA A 25 8.93 -1.18 8.62
N THR A 26 8.83 -0.47 7.49
CA THR A 26 8.53 0.96 7.47
C THR A 26 7.11 1.25 7.97
N LEU A 27 6.13 0.44 7.57
CA LEU A 27 4.76 0.54 8.04
C LEU A 27 4.64 0.30 9.55
N ARG A 28 5.44 -0.62 10.11
CA ARG A 28 5.47 -0.88 11.55
C ARG A 28 6.03 0.29 12.37
N MET A 29 6.88 1.12 11.76
CA MET A 29 7.34 2.37 12.36
C MET A 29 6.30 3.50 12.21
N ALA A 30 5.54 3.49 11.11
CA ALA A 30 4.58 4.53 10.77
C ALA A 30 3.20 4.38 11.43
N LEU A 31 2.84 3.15 11.83
CA LEU A 31 1.54 2.80 12.38
C LEU A 31 1.65 2.34 13.83
N ASP A 32 0.58 2.57 14.58
CA ASP A 32 0.36 1.87 15.85
C ASP A 32 -0.02 0.40 15.60
N GLU A 33 0.11 -0.44 16.63
CA GLU A 33 -0.04 -1.89 16.51
C GLU A 33 -1.38 -2.31 15.91
N GLN A 34 -2.49 -1.74 16.40
CA GLN A 34 -3.84 -2.00 15.88
C GLN A 34 -3.99 -1.58 14.40
N ALA A 35 -3.41 -0.43 14.05
CA ALA A 35 -3.47 0.11 12.69
C ALA A 35 -2.66 -0.76 11.71
N TYR A 36 -1.52 -1.27 12.18
CA TYR A 36 -0.68 -2.20 11.43
C TYR A 36 -1.40 -3.52 11.15
N ASP A 37 -2.02 -4.12 12.16
CA ASP A 37 -2.76 -5.38 12.01
C ASP A 37 -3.94 -5.24 11.05
N ARG A 38 -4.68 -4.12 11.13
CA ARG A 38 -5.76 -3.82 10.18
C ARG A 38 -5.23 -3.74 8.75
N LEU A 39 -4.12 -3.03 8.54
CA LEU A 39 -3.53 -2.90 7.21
C LEU A 39 -3.03 -4.27 6.70
N MET A 40 -2.52 -5.12 7.59
CA MET A 40 -2.09 -6.47 7.23
C MET A 40 -3.28 -7.36 6.84
N ASN A 41 -4.41 -7.25 7.54
CA ASN A 41 -5.65 -7.92 7.15
C ASN A 41 -6.13 -7.47 5.76
N VAL A 42 -6.03 -6.16 5.47
CA VAL A 42 -6.32 -5.64 4.13
C VAL A 42 -5.38 -6.22 3.08
N SER A 43 -4.10 -6.42 3.40
CA SER A 43 -3.14 -7.02 2.46
C SER A 43 -3.54 -8.43 2.01
N VAL A 44 -4.19 -9.20 2.88
CA VAL A 44 -4.69 -10.55 2.58
C VAL A 44 -5.98 -10.48 1.76
N ALA A 45 -6.86 -9.52 2.06
CA ALA A 45 -8.16 -9.38 1.39
C ALA A 45 -8.07 -8.69 0.01
N ASN A 46 -7.23 -7.66 -0.12
CA ASN A 46 -7.07 -6.85 -1.32
C ASN A 46 -5.67 -6.21 -1.36
N SER A 47 -4.78 -6.82 -2.15
CA SER A 47 -3.40 -6.37 -2.31
C SER A 47 -3.26 -4.99 -2.97
N GLU A 48 -4.15 -4.63 -3.89
CA GLU A 48 -4.14 -3.33 -4.58
C GLU A 48 -4.51 -2.18 -3.63
N LEU A 49 -5.57 -2.38 -2.84
CA LEU A 49 -5.98 -1.44 -1.80
C LEU A 49 -4.88 -1.28 -0.75
N TYR A 50 -4.25 -2.39 -0.34
CA TYR A 50 -3.12 -2.36 0.59
C TYR A 50 -1.96 -1.51 0.08
N LEU A 51 -1.53 -1.69 -1.17
CA LEU A 51 -0.40 -0.92 -1.72
C LEU A 51 -0.69 0.58 -1.78
N THR A 52 -1.91 0.93 -2.19
CA THR A 52 -2.36 2.33 -2.23
C THR A 52 -2.42 2.93 -0.83
N ALA A 53 -3.00 2.20 0.13
CA ALA A 53 -3.09 2.62 1.51
C ALA A 53 -1.71 2.76 2.17
N ALA A 54 -0.82 1.79 1.97
CA ALA A 54 0.55 1.82 2.48
C ALA A 54 1.29 3.07 1.99
N ARG A 55 1.18 3.40 0.70
CA ARG A 55 1.80 4.61 0.13
C ARG A 55 1.26 5.88 0.77
N ASN A 56 -0.06 6.00 0.92
CA ASN A 56 -0.70 7.18 1.52
C ASN A 56 -0.34 7.33 3.00
N ILE A 57 -0.31 6.23 3.75
CA ILE A 57 0.09 6.18 5.16
C ILE A 57 1.54 6.66 5.32
N LEU A 58 2.47 6.17 4.49
CA LEU A 58 3.87 6.59 4.57
C LEU A 58 4.06 8.07 4.23
N MET A 59 3.30 8.60 3.26
CA MET A 59 3.30 10.05 2.98
C MET A 59 2.76 10.86 4.17
N ALA A 60 1.66 10.41 4.77
CA ALA A 60 1.09 11.05 5.95
C ALA A 60 2.05 11.01 7.14
N PHE A 61 2.69 9.86 7.40
CA PHE A 61 3.70 9.70 8.43
C PHE A 61 4.87 10.67 8.25
N LYS A 62 5.41 10.78 7.03
CA LYS A 62 6.46 11.76 6.70
C LYS A 62 6.03 13.20 6.95
N ARG A 63 4.77 13.54 6.66
CA ARG A 63 4.23 14.91 6.85
C ARG A 63 3.94 15.23 8.32
N MET A 64 3.43 14.26 9.06
CA MET A 64 2.98 14.45 10.44
C MET A 64 4.12 14.27 11.46
N GLY A 65 5.15 13.50 11.12
CA GLY A 65 6.27 13.19 12.01
C GLY A 65 5.88 12.32 13.22
N ARG A 66 4.67 11.75 13.24
CA ARG A 66 4.16 10.87 14.29
C ARG A 66 3.46 9.65 13.71
N LYS A 67 3.35 8.61 14.52
CA LYS A 67 2.59 7.40 14.18
C LYS A 67 1.12 7.70 13.92
N LEU A 68 0.54 6.93 13.00
CA LEU A 68 -0.87 6.95 12.69
C LEU A 68 -1.61 5.95 13.57
N THR A 69 -2.71 6.41 14.13
CA THR A 69 -3.63 5.61 14.94
C THR A 69 -4.53 4.73 14.07
N ASP A 70 -5.22 3.76 14.68
CA ASP A 70 -6.17 2.88 13.98
C ASP A 70 -7.30 3.68 13.31
N ALA A 71 -7.82 4.70 13.99
CA ALA A 71 -8.88 5.56 13.46
C ALA A 71 -8.43 6.33 12.20
N GLU A 72 -7.19 6.84 12.21
CA GLU A 72 -6.61 7.55 11.07
C GLU A 72 -6.35 6.62 9.89
N ALA A 73 -5.81 5.42 10.15
CA ALA A 73 -5.61 4.41 9.12
C ALA A 73 -6.95 3.95 8.51
N LEU A 74 -7.98 3.74 9.34
CA LEU A 74 -9.32 3.39 8.89
C LEU A 74 -9.95 4.50 8.02
N ALA A 75 -9.79 5.77 8.42
CA ALA A 75 -10.26 6.90 7.63
C ALA A 75 -9.61 6.94 6.24
N MET A 76 -8.31 6.69 6.16
CA MET A 76 -7.60 6.62 4.87
C MET A 76 -8.09 5.45 4.01
N LEU A 77 -8.27 4.26 4.60
CA LEU A 77 -8.79 3.09 3.89
C LEU A 77 -10.18 3.35 3.29
N ARG A 78 -11.06 4.02 4.04
CA ARG A 78 -12.39 4.40 3.57
C ARG A 78 -12.32 5.41 2.42
N ALA A 79 -11.52 6.46 2.57
CA ALA A 79 -11.35 7.48 1.55
C ALA A 79 -10.83 6.91 0.21
N ILE A 80 -9.88 5.95 0.26
CA ILE A 80 -9.35 5.30 -0.95
C ILE A 80 -10.42 4.45 -1.64
N ARG A 81 -11.22 3.73 -0.85
CA ARG A 81 -12.33 2.94 -1.38
C ARG A 81 -13.38 3.84 -2.05
N GLU A 82 -13.78 4.92 -1.39
CA GLU A 82 -14.76 5.87 -1.93
C GLU A 82 -14.28 6.53 -3.23
N GLN A 83 -13.00 6.89 -3.31
CA GLN A 83 -12.39 7.42 -4.55
C GLN A 83 -12.36 6.40 -5.69
N SER A 84 -12.20 5.11 -5.37
CA SER A 84 -12.23 4.05 -6.37
C SER A 84 -13.65 3.82 -6.91
N GLU A 85 -14.67 3.99 -6.07
CA GLU A 85 -16.09 3.91 -6.47
C GLU A 85 -16.55 5.17 -7.22
N THR A 86 -15.95 6.34 -6.97
CA THR A 86 -16.28 7.63 -7.64
C THR A 86 -15.38 7.97 -8.83
N LYS A 87 -14.86 6.98 -9.57
CA LYS A 87 -14.34 7.21 -10.93
C LYS A 87 -15.48 7.64 -11.86
N THR A 88 -15.95 8.88 -11.69
CA THR A 88 -16.90 9.56 -12.55
C THR A 88 -16.20 9.77 -13.89
N THR A 89 -16.74 9.13 -14.92
CA THR A 89 -16.39 9.35 -16.32
C THR A 89 -16.57 10.84 -16.65
N ILE A 90 -15.49 11.63 -16.61
CA ILE A 90 -15.51 13.00 -17.11
C ILE A 90 -15.43 12.91 -18.64
N THR A 91 -16.59 12.72 -19.28
CA THR A 91 -16.72 12.79 -20.73
C THR A 91 -16.72 14.27 -21.11
N PHE A 92 -15.59 14.80 -21.55
CA PHE A 92 -15.52 16.15 -22.09
C PHE A 92 -16.27 16.20 -23.42
N HIS A 93 -17.43 16.86 -23.46
CA HIS A 93 -18.08 17.25 -24.71
C HIS A 93 -17.56 18.64 -25.12
N LYS A 94 -16.74 18.64 -26.17
CA LYS A 94 -16.25 19.87 -26.82
C LYS A 94 -17.42 20.46 -27.63
N LYS A 95 -17.77 21.71 -27.34
CA LYS A 95 -18.77 22.49 -28.09
C LYS A 95 -18.11 23.23 -29.24
#